data_AF-A0A3N5NNW0-F1
#
_entry.id   AF-A0A3N5NNW0-F1
#
_cell.length_a   1.000
_cell.length_b   1.000
_cell.length_c   1.000
_cell.angle_alpha   90.00
_cell.angle_beta   90.00
_cell.angle_gamma   90.00
#
_symmetry.space_group_name_H-M   'P 1'
#
loop_
_entity.id
_entity.type
_entity.pdbx_description
1 polymer ?
#
loop_
_entity_poly.entity_id
_entity_poly.type
_entity_poly.pdbx_seq_one_letter_code
_entity_poly.pdbx_strand_id
1 'polypeptide(L)'
;MNTIGIAQGVDHNRRRFLGAAPMTENNTQLGMQSSAGARPAKTKLPTIQPGTNVLLGPLMQINAGPLNVAYAEAGPADGPPVILLHGWPFDIHSFVDVAPLLASAE
;
A
#
# COMPACT_ATOMS: atom_id res chain seq x y z
N MET A 1 26.90 -0.88 -33.00
CA MET A 1 26.54 0.08 -31.93
C MET A 1 25.04 0.34 -32.04
N ASN A 2 24.22 -0.19 -31.12
CA ASN A 2 22.78 0.08 -31.08
C ASN A 2 22.50 1.11 -29.99
N THR A 3 21.94 2.23 -30.40
CA THR A 3 21.57 3.36 -29.55
C THR A 3 20.38 2.97 -28.67
N ILE A 4 20.56 3.09 -27.35
CA ILE A 4 19.57 2.76 -26.32
C ILE A 4 18.45 3.80 -26.37
N GLY A 5 17.21 3.31 -26.45
CA GLY A 5 16.02 4.13 -26.63
C GLY A 5 15.68 5.00 -25.42
N ILE A 6 15.25 6.22 -25.75
CA ILE A 6 14.23 7.06 -25.11
C ILE A 6 14.22 7.08 -23.57
N ALA A 7 14.80 8.15 -23.01
CA ALA A 7 14.44 8.64 -21.68
C ALA A 7 12.93 8.91 -21.64
N GLN A 8 12.16 7.97 -21.10
CA GLN A 8 10.75 8.18 -20.79
C GLN A 8 10.71 9.21 -19.66
N GLY A 9 10.35 10.45 -20.01
CA GLY A 9 10.17 11.51 -19.03
C GLY A 9 9.18 11.05 -17.97
N VAL A 10 9.58 11.12 -16.70
CA VAL A 10 8.66 10.88 -15.59
C VAL A 10 7.50 11.86 -15.74
N ASP A 11 6.31 11.38 -16.07
CA ASP A 11 5.13 12.22 -16.14
C ASP A 11 4.78 12.69 -14.72
N HIS A 12 5.03 13.97 -14.47
CA HIS A 12 4.73 14.64 -13.20
C HIS A 12 3.24 15.01 -13.08
N ASN A 13 2.49 14.93 -14.18
CA ASN A 13 1.07 15.26 -14.25
C ASN A 13 0.19 14.16 -13.62
N ARG A 14 0.66 12.91 -13.60
CA ARG A 14 0.03 11.79 -12.84
C ARG A 14 -0.07 12.04 -11.32
N ARG A 15 0.63 13.06 -10.80
CA ARG A 15 0.64 13.43 -9.37
C ARG A 15 -0.34 14.55 -9.03
N ARG A 16 -1.02 15.11 -10.04
CA ARG A 16 -2.02 16.17 -9.87
C ARG A 16 -3.43 15.59 -9.94
N PHE A 17 -3.85 14.96 -8.85
CA PHE A 17 -5.25 14.54 -8.66
C PHE A 17 -6.16 15.63 -8.07
N LEU A 18 -5.73 16.90 -8.13
CA LEU A 18 -6.52 18.05 -7.69
C LEU A 18 -6.43 19.11 -8.79
N GLY A 19 -7.37 19.03 -9.74
CA GLY A 19 -7.56 20.03 -10.78
C GLY A 19 -8.14 21.31 -10.17
N ALA A 20 -7.47 22.44 -10.36
CA ALA A 20 -8.05 23.74 -10.11
C ALA A 20 -8.96 24.09 -11.30
N ALA A 21 -10.27 23.97 -11.11
CA ALA A 21 -11.25 24.51 -12.04
C ALA A 21 -11.45 26.03 -11.76
N PRO A 22 -11.55 26.89 -12.80
CA PRO A 22 -11.97 28.27 -12.60
C PRO A 22 -13.39 28.29 -12.01
N MET A 23 -13.56 28.95 -10.87
CA MET A 23 -14.83 29.05 -10.15
C MET A 23 -15.76 30.00 -10.92
N THR A 24 -16.67 29.44 -11.70
CA THR A 24 -17.90 30.14 -12.07
C THR A 24 -18.86 29.98 -10.89
N GLU A 25 -19.36 31.10 -10.36
CA GLU A 25 -20.38 31.14 -9.30
C GLU A 25 -21.68 30.50 -9.81
N ASN A 26 -21.75 29.18 -9.72
CA ASN A 26 -23.01 28.46 -9.64
C ASN A 26 -22.90 27.55 -8.43
N ASN A 27 -23.98 27.45 -7.66
CA ASN A 27 -24.05 26.83 -6.35
C ASN A 27 -23.78 25.31 -6.45
N THR A 28 -22.51 24.90 -6.60
CA THR A 28 -22.15 23.48 -6.71
C THR A 28 -21.93 22.93 -5.32
N GLN A 29 -22.89 22.12 -4.89
CA GLN A 29 -22.83 21.24 -3.74
C GLN A 29 -21.43 20.62 -3.61
N LEU A 30 -20.73 21.02 -2.55
CA LEU A 30 -19.46 20.44 -2.12
C LEU A 30 -19.68 18.93 -1.96
N GLY A 31 -19.03 18.15 -2.83
CA GLY A 31 -19.16 16.71 -2.89
C GLY A 31 -18.92 16.09 -1.51
N MET A 32 -19.94 15.38 -1.02
CA MET A 32 -19.87 14.59 0.20
C MET A 32 -18.69 13.64 0.07
N GLN A 33 -17.65 13.89 0.86
CA GLN A 33 -16.62 12.90 1.10
C GLN A 33 -17.32 11.72 1.77
N SER A 34 -17.50 10.62 1.04
CA SER A 34 -17.97 9.37 1.63
C SER A 34 -17.03 9.03 2.77
N SER A 35 -17.47 9.24 4.00
CA SER A 35 -16.80 8.73 5.18
C SER A 35 -16.78 7.21 5.05
N ALA A 36 -15.60 6.63 4.81
CA ALA A 36 -15.44 5.20 4.92
C ALA A 36 -15.91 4.80 6.33
N GLY A 37 -17.01 4.05 6.41
CA GLY A 37 -17.58 3.62 7.68
C GLY A 37 -16.64 2.61 8.34
N ALA A 38 -15.70 3.09 9.14
CA ALA A 38 -14.88 2.25 9.99
C ALA A 38 -15.81 1.63 11.04
N ARG A 39 -16.20 0.37 10.81
CA ARG A 39 -16.98 -0.40 11.78
C ARG A 39 -16.04 -0.74 12.93
N PRO A 40 -16.37 -0.41 14.19
CA PRO A 40 -15.50 -0.75 15.30
C PRO A 40 -15.39 -2.28 15.38
N ALA A 41 -14.17 -2.79 15.24
CA ALA A 41 -13.90 -4.20 15.47
C ALA A 41 -14.21 -4.48 16.96
N LYS A 42 -15.12 -5.43 17.21
CA LYS A 42 -15.47 -5.87 18.57
C LYS A 42 -14.44 -6.83 19.17
N THR A 43 -13.40 -7.16 18.41
CA THR A 43 -12.41 -8.17 18.77
C THR A 43 -11.25 -7.50 19.51
N LYS A 44 -10.93 -8.03 20.70
CA LYS A 44 -9.70 -7.65 21.41
C LYS A 44 -8.51 -7.99 20.51
N LEU A 45 -7.83 -6.97 19.99
CA LEU A 45 -6.66 -7.17 19.15
C LEU A 45 -5.56 -7.85 19.98
N PRO A 46 -4.85 -8.84 19.42
CA PRO A 46 -3.68 -9.41 20.05
C PRO A 46 -2.61 -8.32 20.25
N THR A 47 -1.98 -8.31 21.42
CA THR A 47 -0.85 -7.41 21.70
C THR A 47 0.35 -7.86 20.87
N ILE A 48 0.89 -6.97 20.05
CA ILE A 48 2.14 -7.21 19.31
C ILE A 48 3.30 -7.23 20.32
N GLN A 49 4.07 -8.32 20.35
CA GLN A 49 5.34 -8.42 21.07
C GLN A 49 6.49 -8.35 20.05
N PRO A 50 7.29 -7.25 20.03
CA PRO A 50 8.41 -7.13 19.10
C PRO A 50 9.45 -8.25 19.28
N GLY A 51 9.96 -8.77 18.16
CA GLY A 51 11.00 -9.81 18.12
C GLY A 51 10.49 -11.24 18.29
N THR A 52 9.18 -11.48 18.17
CA THR A 52 8.61 -12.84 18.28
C THR A 52 8.83 -13.63 17.00
N ASN A 53 8.83 -12.96 15.86
CA ASN A 53 9.08 -13.52 14.54
C ASN A 53 10.38 -12.93 13.98
N VAL A 54 11.14 -13.75 13.24
CA VAL A 54 12.44 -13.35 12.68
C VAL A 54 12.41 -13.31 11.16
N LEU A 55 11.45 -13.99 10.53
CA LEU A 55 11.37 -14.14 9.08
C LEU A 55 9.93 -13.97 8.61
N LEU A 56 9.79 -13.34 7.45
CA LEU A 56 8.58 -13.46 6.63
C LEU A 56 8.65 -14.77 5.84
N GLY A 57 7.51 -15.25 5.34
CA GLY A 57 7.45 -16.43 4.48
C GLY A 57 8.26 -16.30 3.18
N PRO A 58 8.19 -17.28 2.28
CA PRO A 58 8.95 -17.25 1.03
C PRO A 58 8.74 -15.94 0.26
N LEU A 59 9.83 -15.36 -0.23
CA LEU A 59 9.76 -14.15 -1.07
C LEU A 59 9.28 -14.50 -2.47
N MET A 60 8.20 -13.86 -2.87
CA MET A 60 7.65 -13.89 -4.22
C MET A 60 8.22 -12.74 -5.05
N GLN A 61 8.15 -12.87 -6.37
CA GLN A 61 8.65 -11.90 -7.33
C GLN A 61 7.58 -11.61 -8.37
N ILE A 62 7.41 -10.35 -8.73
CA ILE A 62 6.50 -9.95 -9.79
C ILE A 62 7.05 -8.76 -10.59
N ASN A 63 6.86 -8.81 -11.91
CA ASN A 63 7.13 -7.67 -12.77
C ASN A 63 6.00 -6.63 -12.61
N ALA A 64 6.32 -5.50 -11.98
CA ALA A 64 5.42 -4.38 -11.72
C ALA A 64 5.91 -3.12 -12.47
N GLY A 65 5.53 -3.02 -13.75
CA GLY A 65 6.01 -1.94 -14.63
C GLY A 65 7.50 -2.09 -14.93
N PRO A 66 8.34 -1.07 -14.67
CA PRO A 66 9.78 -1.16 -14.94
C PRO A 66 10.56 -1.95 -13.88
N LEU A 67 9.93 -2.36 -12.78
CA LEU A 67 10.59 -3.04 -11.67
C LEU A 67 10.18 -4.52 -11.60
N ASN A 68 11.13 -5.37 -11.21
CA ASN A 68 10.83 -6.69 -10.66
C ASN A 68 10.87 -6.59 -9.14
N VAL A 69 9.72 -6.79 -8.49
CA VAL A 69 9.52 -6.50 -7.07
C VAL A 69 9.48 -7.78 -6.26
N ALA A 70 10.36 -7.86 -5.26
CA ALA A 70 10.34 -8.89 -4.23
C ALA A 70 9.32 -8.53 -3.15
N TYR A 71 8.48 -9.47 -2.74
CA TYR A 71 7.50 -9.25 -1.67
C TYR A 71 7.18 -10.54 -0.91
N ALA A 72 6.64 -10.42 0.29
CA ALA A 72 6.15 -11.54 1.09
C ALA A 72 4.63 -11.48 1.20
N GLU A 73 3.98 -12.64 1.23
CA GLU A 73 2.54 -12.78 1.42
C GLU A 73 2.25 -13.48 2.76
N ALA A 74 1.14 -13.12 3.40
CA ALA A 74 0.63 -13.78 4.59
C ALA A 74 -0.91 -13.64 4.65
N GLY A 75 -1.59 -14.69 5.11
CA GLY A 75 -3.05 -14.74 5.23
C GLY A 75 -3.76 -15.35 4.01
N PRO A 76 -5.10 -15.46 4.05
CA PRO A 76 -5.90 -16.04 2.97
C PRO A 76 -5.90 -15.17 1.71
N ALA A 77 -5.92 -15.81 0.53
CA ALA A 77 -5.84 -15.13 -0.76
C ALA A 77 -7.10 -14.31 -1.10
N ASP A 78 -8.24 -14.64 -0.49
CA ASP A 78 -9.55 -14.02 -0.67
C ASP A 78 -9.94 -13.08 0.48
N GLY A 79 -9.05 -12.88 1.45
CA GLY A 79 -9.24 -11.94 2.55
C GLY A 79 -9.12 -10.47 2.13
N PRO A 80 -9.49 -9.51 3.01
CA PRO A 80 -9.30 -8.09 2.74
C PRO A 80 -7.81 -7.74 2.52
N PRO A 81 -7.44 -7.08 1.41
CA PRO A 81 -6.04 -6.83 1.10
C PRO A 81 -5.45 -5.72 1.98
N VAL A 82 -4.24 -5.95 2.51
CA VAL A 82 -3.44 -4.97 3.24
C VAL A 82 -2.02 -4.93 2.67
N ILE A 83 -1.49 -3.75 2.38
CA ILE A 83 -0.13 -3.56 1.87
C ILE A 83 0.72 -2.88 2.95
N LEU A 84 1.82 -3.52 3.35
CA LEU A 84 2.78 -2.99 4.32
C LEU A 84 4.03 -2.47 3.59
N LEU A 85 4.26 -1.16 3.64
CA LEU A 85 5.39 -0.50 2.99
C LEU A 85 6.36 0.03 4.02
N HIS A 86 7.63 -0.36 3.90
CA HIS A 86 8.68 0.12 4.79
C HIS A 86 9.16 1.51 4.36
N GLY A 87 9.77 2.24 5.29
CA GLY A 87 10.47 3.49 5.02
C GLY A 87 11.98 3.31 5.02
N TRP A 88 12.71 4.37 4.69
CA TRP A 88 14.15 4.44 4.89
C TRP A 88 14.47 4.74 6.37
N PRO A 89 15.53 4.18 6.98
CA PRO A 89 16.54 3.27 6.44
C PRO A 89 16.23 1.77 6.66
N PHE A 90 14.95 1.36 6.60
CA PHE A 90 14.52 0.00 6.94
C PHE A 90 14.11 -0.81 5.71
N ASP A 91 13.76 -2.08 5.94
CA ASP A 91 13.28 -3.02 4.94
C ASP A 91 12.00 -3.73 5.42
N ILE A 92 11.61 -4.81 4.71
CA ILE A 92 10.43 -5.63 5.02
C ILE A 92 10.43 -6.23 6.42
N HIS A 93 11.60 -6.37 7.07
CA HIS A 93 11.68 -6.97 8.41
C HIS A 93 11.04 -6.08 9.48
N SER A 94 10.74 -4.82 9.15
CA SER A 94 9.91 -3.94 9.99
C SER A 94 8.53 -4.54 10.31
N PHE A 95 8.08 -5.55 9.55
CA PHE A 95 6.74 -6.12 9.64
C PHE A 95 6.69 -7.60 10.05
N VAL A 96 7.81 -8.20 10.48
CA VAL A 96 7.86 -9.63 10.85
C VAL A 96 6.83 -10.01 11.92
N ASP A 97 6.57 -9.12 12.89
CA ASP A 97 5.57 -9.36 13.93
C ASP A 97 4.17 -8.84 13.57
N VAL A 98 4.07 -7.95 12.58
CA VAL A 98 2.80 -7.31 12.21
C VAL A 98 2.04 -8.16 11.19
N ALA A 99 2.73 -8.67 10.16
CA ALA A 99 2.10 -9.39 9.07
C ALA A 99 1.34 -10.66 9.54
N PRO A 100 1.90 -11.52 10.42
CA PRO A 100 1.18 -12.70 10.91
C PRO A 100 -0.06 -12.35 11.74
N LEU A 101 0.00 -11.25 12.51
CA LEU A 101 -1.12 -10.83 13.34
C LEU A 101 -2.28 -10.29 12.50
N LEU A 102 -1.98 -9.50 11.46
CA LEU A 102 -2.99 -9.05 10.50
C LEU A 102 -3.58 -10.22 9.72
N ALA A 103 -2.75 -11.18 9.31
CA ALA A 103 -3.19 -12.40 8.64
C ALA A 103 -4.12 -13.28 9.52
N SER A 104 -3.99 -13.19 10.84
CA SER A 104 -4.84 -13.91 11.79
C SER A 104 -6.10 -13.15 12.24
N ALA A 105 -6.25 -11.88 11.84
CA ALA A 105 -7.28 -10.98 12.36
C ALA A 105 -8.66 -11.15 11.68
N GLU A 106 -8.94 -12.32 11.13
CA GLU A 106 -10.18 -12.66 10.41
C GLU A 106 -11.27 -13.23 11.34
#